data_AF-A0A512DXC2-F1
#
_entry.id   AF-A0A512DXC2-F1
#
_cell.length_a   1.000
_cell.length_b   1.000
_cell.length_c   1.000
_cell.angle_alpha   90.00
_cell.angle_beta   90.00
_cell.angle_gamma   90.00
#
_symmetry.space_group_name_H-M   'P 1'
#
loop_
_entity.id
_entity.type
_entity.pdbx_description
1 polymer ?
#
loop_
_entity_poly.entity_id
_entity_poly.type
_entity_poly.pdbx_seq_one_letter_code
_entity_poly.pdbx_strand_id
1 'polypeptide(L)' 'MKRLTMSDINAYLDGALSDEEKREVELVIRTDIEAAALLQQYRQHVQELHRIYDGVLNEPVPERMLDLLRRKKTEGA' A
#
# COMPACT_ATOMS: atom_id res chain seq x y z
N MET A 1 -23.58 6.53 -12.02
CA MET A 1 -22.10 6.50 -11.91
C MET A 1 -21.75 5.79 -10.61
N LYS A 2 -20.75 4.92 -10.60
CA LYS A 2 -20.27 4.25 -9.37
C LYS A 2 -19.71 5.32 -8.44
N ARG A 3 -20.14 5.33 -7.18
CA ARG A 3 -19.51 6.15 -6.13
C ARG A 3 -18.32 5.37 -5.60
N LEU A 4 -17.13 5.97 -5.62
CA LEU A 4 -15.94 5.31 -5.08
C LEU A 4 -15.99 5.28 -3.54
N THR A 5 -15.60 4.15 -2.99
CA THR A 5 -15.42 3.94 -1.55
C THR A 5 -13.93 4.01 -1.19
N MET A 6 -13.64 4.09 0.10
CA MET A 6 -12.29 3.92 0.63
C MET A 6 -11.61 2.63 0.13
N SER A 7 -12.35 1.52 0.04
CA SER A 7 -11.79 0.24 -0.42
C SER A 7 -11.39 0.31 -1.89
N ASP A 8 -12.19 0.98 -2.73
CA ASP A 8 -11.86 1.16 -4.15
C ASP A 8 -10.58 2.01 -4.31
N ILE A 9 -10.47 3.09 -3.52
CA ILE A 9 -9.30 3.99 -3.55
C ILE A 9 -8.04 3.26 -3.08
N ASN A 10 -8.12 2.49 -1.99
CA ASN A 10 -6.98 1.71 -1.50
C ASN A 10 -6.55 0.67 -2.53
N ALA A 11 -7.48 -0.12 -3.08
CA ALA A 11 -7.16 -1.11 -4.10
C ALA A 11 -6.52 -0.47 -5.35
N TYR A 12 -6.97 0.73 -5.74
CA TYR A 12 -6.36 1.50 -6.82
C TYR A 12 -4.92 1.95 -6.49
N LEU A 13 -4.69 2.46 -5.28
CA LEU A 13 -3.35 2.90 -4.82
C LEU A 13 -2.38 1.74 -4.66
N ASP A 14 -2.86 0.59 -4.18
CA ASP A 14 -2.07 -0.63 -3.98
C ASP A 14 -1.78 -1.37 -5.30
N GLY A 15 -2.38 -0.95 -6.41
CA GLY A 15 -2.28 -1.64 -7.70
C GLY A 15 -2.96 -3.01 -7.71
N ALA A 16 -3.94 -3.22 -6.83
CA ALA A 16 -4.63 -4.50 -6.63
C ALA A 16 -5.85 -4.69 -7.55
N LEU A 17 -6.17 -3.70 -8.38
CA LEU A 17 -7.26 -3.76 -9.35
C LEU A 17 -6.84 -4.46 -10.64
N SER A 18 -7.78 -5.17 -11.26
CA SER A 18 -7.64 -5.57 -12.67
C SER A 18 -7.62 -4.35 -13.59
N ASP A 19 -7.15 -4.53 -14.84
CA ASP A 19 -7.09 -3.45 -15.82
C ASP A 19 -8.46 -2.81 -16.09
N GLU A 20 -9.53 -3.61 -16.04
CA GLU A 20 -10.88 -3.11 -16.29
C GLU A 20 -11.40 -2.29 -15.10
N GLU A 21 -11.27 -2.81 -13.89
CA GLU A 21 -11.65 -2.09 -12.66
C GLU A 21 -10.86 -0.79 -12.52
N LYS A 22 -9.57 -0.81 -12.89
CA LYS A 22 -8.72 0.38 -12.89
C LYS A 22 -9.26 1.45 -13.84
N ARG A 23 -9.65 1.09 -15.06
CA ARG A 23 -10.23 2.05 -16.04
C ARG A 23 -11.53 2.66 -15.53
N GLU A 24 -12.39 1.86 -14.91
CA GLU A 24 -13.64 2.34 -14.31
C GLU A 24 -13.36 3.36 -13.20
N VAL A 25 -12.45 3.03 -12.29
CA VAL A 25 -12.04 3.92 -11.19
C VAL A 25 -11.44 5.22 -11.74
N GLU A 26 -10.54 5.15 -12.72
CA GLU A 26 -9.94 6.32 -13.37
C GLU A 26 -10.96 7.19 -14.10
N LEU A 27 -12.02 6.60 -14.68
CA LEU A 27 -13.11 7.35 -15.29
C LEU A 27 -13.91 8.10 -14.24
N VAL A 28 -14.24 7.46 -13.11
CA VAL A 28 -14.96 8.11 -12.01
C VAL A 28 -14.12 9.25 -11.41
N ILE A 29 -12.84 9.03 -11.14
CA ILE A 29 -11.93 10.08 -10.62
C ILE A 29 -11.87 11.29 -11.56
N ARG A 30 -11.88 11.09 -12.88
CA ARG A 30 -11.85 12.19 -13.86
C ARG A 30 -13.13 12.99 -13.94
N THR A 31 -14.26 12.41 -13.55
CA THR A 31 -15.59 12.97 -13.80
C THR A 31 -16.32 13.39 -12.52
N ASP A 32 -15.84 12.97 -11.35
CA ASP A 32 -16.41 13.26 -10.03
C ASP A 32 -15.36 13.96 -9.15
N ILE A 33 -15.65 15.22 -8.77
CA ILE A 33 -14.78 16.06 -7.93
C ILE A 33 -14.61 15.46 -6.52
N GLU A 34 -15.66 14.84 -5.97
CA GLU A 34 -15.60 14.22 -4.64
C GLU A 34 -14.68 12.99 -4.65
N ALA A 35 -14.75 12.19 -5.72
CA ALA A 35 -13.86 11.06 -5.92
C ALA A 35 -12.40 11.50 -6.06
N ALA A 36 -12.14 12.59 -6.80
CA ALA A 36 -10.79 13.16 -6.93
C ALA A 36 -10.26 13.69 -5.59
N ALA A 37 -11.11 14.37 -4.80
CA ALA A 37 -10.75 14.85 -3.47
C ALA A 37 -10.44 13.70 -2.50
N LEU A 38 -11.24 12.63 -2.53
CA LEU A 38 -11.01 11.42 -1.74
C LEU A 38 -9.67 10.77 -2.09
N LEU A 39 -9.35 10.61 -3.38
CA LEU A 39 -8.05 10.09 -3.80
C LEU A 39 -6.89 10.94 -3.28
N GLN A 40 -7.00 12.27 -3.36
CA GLN A 40 -5.96 13.16 -2.90
C GLN A 40 -5.73 13.07 -1.39
N GLN A 41 -6.81 12.97 -0.60
CA GLN A 41 -6.72 12.77 0.84
C GLN A 41 -5.99 11.47 1.20
N TYR A 42 -6.30 10.37 0.51
CA TYR A 42 -5.65 9.08 0.78
C TYR A 42 -4.18 9.08 0.37
N ARG A 43 -3.81 9.77 -0.72
CA ARG A 43 -2.41 9.97 -1.09
C ARG A 43 -1.64 10.71 0.00
N GLN A 44 -2.23 11.72 0.62
CA GLN A 44 -1.62 12.43 1.74
C GLN A 44 -1.43 11.51 2.94
N HIS A 45 -2.44 10.72 3.31
CA HIS A 45 -2.31 9.74 4.40
C HIS A 45 -1.19 8.72 4.14
N VAL A 46 -1.09 8.18 2.92
CA VAL A 46 -0.02 7.23 2.54
C VAL A 46 1.36 7.89 2.69
N GLN A 47 1.51 9.14 2.24
CA GLN A 47 2.76 9.89 2.40
C GLN A 47 3.11 10.15 3.87
N GLU A 48 2.12 10.46 4.71
CA GLU A 48 2.33 10.64 6.15
C GLU A 48 2.73 9.35 6.85
N LEU A 49 2.13 8.21 6.47
CA LEU A 49 2.51 6.90 6.97
C LEU A 49 3.96 6.58 6.60
N HIS A 50 4.36 6.75 5.34
CA HIS A 50 5.75 6.59 4.92
C HIS A 50 6.70 7.47 5.72
N ARG A 51 6.38 8.75 5.87
CA ARG A 51 7.20 9.70 6.64
C ARG A 51 7.43 9.25 8.09
N ILE A 52 6.42 8.66 8.74
CA ILE A 52 6.49 8.25 10.15
C ILE A 52 7.12 6.86 10.30
N TYR A 53 6.82 5.94 9.38
CA TYR A 53 7.14 4.52 9.55
C TYR A 53 8.28 4.00 8.69
N ASP A 54 8.70 4.70 7.62
CA ASP A 54 9.80 4.24 6.77
C ASP A 54 11.10 4.08 7.57
N GLY A 55 11.31 4.91 8.60
CA GLY A 55 12.46 4.75 9.50
C GLY A 55 12.49 3.36 10.15
N VAL A 56 11.34 2.92 10.67
CA VAL A 56 11.18 1.60 11.33
C VAL A 56 11.20 0.47 10.31
N LEU A 57 10.52 0.63 9.17
CA LEU A 57 10.44 -0.39 8.12
C LEU A 57 11.80 -0.68 7.48
N ASN A 58 12.70 0.31 7.44
CA ASN A 58 14.04 0.17 6.89
C ASN A 58 15.10 -0.16 7.95
N GLU A 59 14.72 -0.42 9.20
CA GLU A 59 15.67 -0.91 10.20
C GLU A 59 16.22 -2.29 9.78
N PRO A 60 17.53 -2.53 9.97
CA PRO A 60 18.09 -3.85 9.72
C PRO A 60 17.44 -4.87 10.66
N VAL A 61 17.19 -6.08 10.13
CA VAL A 61 16.73 -7.20 10.96
C VAL A 61 17.76 -7.44 12.07
N PRO A 62 17.35 -7.53 13.35
CA PRO A 62 18.30 -7.73 14.45
C PRO A 62 19.14 -9.00 14.27
N GLU A 63 20.47 -8.91 14.45
CA GLU A 63 21.40 -10.04 14.27
C GLU A 63 20.99 -11.29 15.05
N ARG A 64 20.48 -11.12 16.28
CA ARG A 64 19.97 -12.24 17.10
C ARG A 64 18.90 -13.08 16.39
N MET A 65 18.08 -12.47 15.53
CA MET A 65 17.07 -13.19 14.74
C MET A 65 17.69 -13.88 13.54
N LEU A 66 18.69 -13.25 12.90
CA LEU A 66 19.46 -13.84 11.81
C LEU A 66 20.25 -15.07 12.29
N ASP A 67 20.79 -15.03 13.51
CA ASP A 67 21.52 -16.14 14.12
C ASP A 67 20.64 -17.39 14.34
N LEU A 68 19.37 -17.19 14.72
CA LEU A 68 18.41 -18.30 14.84
C LEU A 68 18.18 -18.99 13.49
N LEU A 69 18.10 -18.23 12.40
CA LEU A 69 17.95 -18.78 11.05
C LEU A 69 19.20 -19.54 10.61
N ARG A 70 20.40 -18.99 10.89
CA ARG A 70 21.69 -19.64 10.60
C ARG A 70 21.81 -20.99 11.31
N ARG A 71 21.48 -21.04 12.61
CA ARG A 71 21.53 -22.26 13.41
C ARG A 71 20.62 -23.36 12.87
N LYS A 72 19.37 -23.02 12.54
CA LYS A 72 18.40 -23.97 11.96
C LYS A 72 18.91 -24.56 10.63
N LYS A 73 19.60 -23.78 9.81
CA LYS A 73 20.18 -24.24 8.53
C LYS A 73 21.30 -25.28 8.76
N THR A 74 22.12 -25.10 9.78
CA THR A 74 23.19 -26.06 10.15
C THR A 74 22.68 -27.32 10.85
N GLU A 75 21.54 -27.28 11.55
CA GLU A 75 20.96 -28.48 12.21
C GLU A 75 20.13 -29.35 11.24
N GLY A 76 19.77 -28.82 10.06
CA GLY A 76 19.02 -29.54 9.02
C GLY A 76 19.84 -30.02 7.82
N ALA A 77 21.16 -29.89 7.87
CA ALA A 77 22.12 -30.36 6.86
C ALA A 77 22.99 -31.47 7.46
#